data_AF-A0A2D7RGJ1-F1
#
_entry.id   AF-A0A2D7RGJ1-F1
#
_cell.length_a   1.000
_cell.length_b   1.000
_cell.length_c   1.000
_cell.angle_alpha   90.00
_cell.angle_beta   90.00
_cell.angle_gamma   90.00
#
_symmetry.space_group_name_H-M   'P 1'
#
loop_
_entity.id
_entity.type
_entity.pdbx_description
1 polymer ?
#
loop_
_entity_poly.entity_id
_entity_poly.type
_entity_poly.pdbx_seq_one_letter_code
_entity_poly.pdbx_strand_id
1 'polypeptide(L)'
;MLNYNFKLNYFDIIIICLLTFGFIRGFLKGFFNEISSFLGFFIGLIGSTIFSEDLSKIISNFVEIDIKIINIISFIILFILIAILFSIIGKSLTKLVKFASLGMINRILGGVFSLSKYLVIFSFLVLVINYLNNLLSINIIPKSILNDSVIFNILISVGDGILFLFDNGMMFY
;
A
#
# COMPACT_ATOMS: atom_id res chain seq x y z
N MET A 1 12.76 21.46 -34.23
CA MET A 1 13.28 21.01 -32.92
C MET A 1 12.23 21.39 -31.88
N LEU A 2 11.42 20.44 -31.42
CA LEU A 2 10.43 20.70 -30.36
C LEU A 2 11.20 20.77 -29.03
N ASN A 3 11.29 21.98 -28.47
CA ASN A 3 11.93 22.24 -27.20
C ASN A 3 10.95 21.82 -26.09
N TYR A 4 10.95 20.54 -25.73
CA TYR A 4 10.25 20.07 -24.53
C TYR A 4 10.99 20.60 -23.30
N ASN A 5 10.66 21.82 -22.90
CA ASN A 5 11.02 22.32 -21.58
C ASN A 5 10.21 21.50 -20.57
N PHE A 6 10.75 20.35 -20.14
CA PHE A 6 10.26 19.59 -18.99
C PHE A 6 10.34 20.49 -17.77
N LYS A 7 9.27 21.25 -17.50
CA LYS A 7 9.17 22.05 -16.30
C LYS A 7 8.72 21.12 -15.19
N LEU A 8 9.69 20.51 -14.51
CA LEU A 8 9.46 19.75 -13.29
C LEU A 8 8.79 20.68 -12.28
N ASN A 9 7.52 20.41 -12.00
CA ASN A 9 6.76 21.19 -11.04
C ASN A 9 7.01 20.65 -9.62
N TYR A 10 6.67 21.44 -8.61
CA TYR A 10 6.84 21.01 -7.20
C TYR A 10 6.13 19.68 -6.90
N PHE A 11 4.99 19.41 -7.55
CA PHE A 11 4.28 18.14 -7.45
C PHE A 11 5.13 16.95 -7.92
N ASP A 12 5.78 17.07 -9.08
CA ASP A 12 6.63 16.00 -9.64
C ASP A 12 7.76 15.67 -8.66
N ILE A 13 8.43 16.68 -8.13
CA ILE A 13 9.57 16.52 -7.22
C ILE A 13 9.13 15.78 -5.95
N ILE A 14 7.99 16.15 -5.37
CA ILE A 14 7.45 15.51 -4.16
C ILE A 14 7.18 14.02 -4.42
N ILE A 15 6.49 13.69 -5.53
CA ILE A 15 6.17 12.30 -5.84
C ILE A 15 7.43 11.49 -6.16
N ILE A 16 8.39 12.03 -6.93
CA ILE A 16 9.68 11.35 -7.19
C ILE A 16 10.38 11.04 -5.88
N CYS A 17 10.46 12.00 -4.95
CA CYS A 17 11.07 11.79 -3.65
C CYS A 17 10.36 10.66 -2.87
N LEU A 18 9.02 10.64 -2.88
CA LEU A 18 8.25 9.61 -2.18
C LEU A 18 8.39 8.22 -2.82
N LEU A 19 8.38 8.12 -4.16
CA LEU A 19 8.60 6.86 -4.87
C LEU A 19 10.03 6.35 -4.68
N THR A 20 11.01 7.25 -4.72
CA THR A 20 12.43 6.93 -4.47
C THR A 20 12.62 6.45 -3.03
N PHE A 21 12.00 7.13 -2.05
CA PHE A 21 11.98 6.67 -0.67
C PHE A 21 11.34 5.28 -0.56
N GLY A 22 10.22 5.05 -1.24
CA GLY A 22 9.56 3.75 -1.33
C GLY A 22 10.49 2.66 -1.86
N PHE A 23 11.19 2.92 -2.96
CA PHE A 23 12.17 2.02 -3.55
C PHE A 23 13.32 1.72 -2.57
N ILE A 24 13.94 2.74 -2.00
CA ILE A 24 15.06 2.58 -1.04
C ILE A 24 14.60 1.75 0.17
N ARG A 25 13.42 2.04 0.72
CA ARG A 25 12.86 1.28 1.84
C ARG A 25 12.68 -0.20 1.49
N GLY A 26 12.15 -0.49 0.31
CA GLY A 26 11.99 -1.86 -0.19
C GLY A 26 13.33 -2.55 -0.43
N PHE A 27 14.29 -1.82 -0.98
CA PHE A 27 15.64 -2.31 -1.25
C PHE A 27 16.42 -2.66 0.02
N LEU A 28 16.22 -1.90 1.10
CA LEU A 28 16.83 -2.18 2.40
C LEU A 28 16.19 -3.38 3.10
N LYS A 29 14.87 -3.54 2.98
CA LYS A 29 14.12 -4.63 3.61
C LYS A 29 14.23 -5.97 2.88
N GLY A 30 14.33 -5.95 1.55
CA GLY A 30 14.28 -7.14 0.70
C GLY A 30 12.84 -7.56 0.33
N PHE A 31 12.72 -8.24 -0.80
CA PHE A 31 11.46 -8.67 -1.41
C PHE A 31 10.62 -9.53 -0.48
N PHE A 32 11.18 -10.62 0.05
CA PHE A 32 10.43 -11.53 0.92
C PHE A 32 9.87 -10.82 2.15
N ASN A 33 10.65 -9.92 2.77
CA ASN A 33 10.14 -9.16 3.91
C ASN A 33 9.02 -8.19 3.51
N GLU A 34 9.14 -7.49 2.38
CA GLU A 34 8.10 -6.57 1.93
C GLU A 34 6.82 -7.29 1.48
N ILE A 35 6.91 -8.35 0.69
CA ILE A 35 5.73 -9.10 0.25
C ILE A 35 5.04 -9.80 1.42
N SER A 36 5.79 -10.40 2.35
CA SER A 36 5.19 -11.02 3.54
C SER A 36 4.54 -9.98 4.44
N SER A 37 5.15 -8.80 4.64
CA SER A 37 4.53 -7.73 5.44
C SER A 37 3.26 -7.18 4.76
N PHE A 38 3.26 -7.08 3.43
CA PHE A 38 2.11 -6.64 2.66
C PHE A 38 0.98 -7.67 2.72
N LEU A 39 1.26 -8.94 2.48
CA LEU A 39 0.29 -10.02 2.62
C LEU A 39 -0.22 -10.16 4.06
N GLY A 40 0.67 -10.05 5.04
CA GLY A 40 0.33 -10.08 6.47
C GLY A 40 -0.62 -8.97 6.89
N PHE A 41 -0.59 -7.81 6.22
CA PHE A 41 -1.59 -6.76 6.42
C PHE A 41 -2.98 -7.20 5.94
N PHE A 42 -3.12 -7.68 4.71
CA PHE A 42 -4.44 -8.10 4.18
C PHE A 42 -4.98 -9.37 4.85
N ILE A 43 -4.12 -10.37 5.01
CA ILE A 43 -4.46 -11.61 5.73
C ILE A 43 -4.76 -11.29 7.19
N GLY A 44 -4.03 -10.35 7.79
CA GLY A 44 -4.34 -9.81 9.10
C GLY A 44 -5.76 -9.27 9.16
N LEU A 45 -6.14 -8.36 8.24
CA LEU A 45 -7.49 -7.75 8.22
C LEU A 45 -8.59 -8.80 8.07
N ILE A 46 -8.44 -9.74 7.13
CA ILE A 46 -9.44 -10.77 6.87
C ILE A 46 -9.49 -11.76 8.03
N GLY A 47 -8.33 -12.29 8.44
CA GLY A 47 -8.22 -13.27 9.51
C GLY A 47 -8.70 -12.72 10.85
N SER A 48 -8.35 -11.48 11.20
CA SER A 48 -8.83 -10.87 12.43
C SER A 48 -10.34 -10.66 12.41
N THR A 49 -10.95 -10.36 11.25
CA THR A 49 -12.41 -10.27 11.11
C THR A 49 -13.07 -11.63 11.38
N ILE A 50 -12.48 -12.72 10.88
CA ILE A 50 -13.04 -14.07 11.03
C ILE A 50 -12.91 -14.58 12.47
N PHE A 51 -11.76 -14.34 13.12
CA PHE A 51 -11.43 -14.95 14.41
C PHE A 51 -11.71 -14.04 15.63
N SER A 52 -12.07 -12.76 15.43
CA SER A 52 -12.26 -11.84 16.56
C SER A 52 -13.39 -12.24 17.49
N GLU A 53 -14.48 -12.80 16.96
CA GLU A 53 -15.61 -13.25 17.77
C GLU A 53 -15.23 -14.42 18.70
N ASP A 54 -14.43 -15.37 18.19
CA ASP A 54 -14.00 -16.52 18.99
C ASP A 54 -13.04 -16.09 20.10
N LEU A 55 -12.09 -15.20 19.80
CA LEU A 55 -11.23 -14.63 20.82
C LEU A 55 -12.04 -13.78 21.82
N SER A 56 -13.06 -13.07 21.36
CA SER A 56 -13.93 -12.26 22.22
C SER A 56 -14.67 -13.11 23.26
N LYS A 57 -15.16 -14.29 22.88
CA LYS A 57 -15.82 -15.23 23.81
C LYS A 57 -14.88 -15.74 24.90
N ILE A 58 -13.61 -15.92 24.57
CA ILE A 58 -12.59 -16.33 25.55
C ILE A 58 -12.33 -15.19 26.53
N ILE A 59 -12.15 -13.97 26.03
CA ILE A 59 -11.83 -12.80 26.86
C ILE A 59 -13.01 -12.39 27.75
N SER A 60 -14.25 -12.52 27.28
CA SER A 60 -15.45 -12.18 28.06
C SER A 60 -15.60 -13.00 29.35
N ASN A 61 -14.92 -14.14 29.46
CA ASN A 61 -14.92 -14.94 30.70
C ASN A 61 -14.03 -14.33 31.80
N PHE A 62 -13.15 -13.39 31.45
CA PHE A 62 -12.20 -12.78 32.38
C PHE A 62 -12.51 -11.30 32.67
N VAL A 63 -13.39 -10.67 31.89
CA VAL A 63 -13.63 -9.23 31.93
C VAL A 63 -15.11 -8.93 31.71
N GLU A 64 -15.71 -8.14 32.61
CA GLU A 64 -17.11 -7.71 32.54
C GLU A 64 -17.24 -6.35 31.81
N ILE A 65 -17.07 -6.36 30.49
CA ILE A 65 -17.26 -5.19 29.61
C ILE A 65 -18.18 -5.59 28.44
N ASP A 66 -18.79 -4.60 27.78
CA ASP A 66 -19.60 -4.80 26.57
C ASP A 66 -18.86 -5.68 25.53
N ILE A 67 -19.53 -6.75 25.10
CA ILE A 67 -19.00 -7.73 24.15
C ILE A 67 -18.57 -7.10 22.81
N LYS A 68 -19.21 -6.00 22.38
CA LYS A 68 -18.83 -5.28 21.16
C LYS A 68 -17.45 -4.65 21.30
N ILE A 69 -17.16 -4.09 22.48
CA ILE A 69 -15.86 -3.49 22.78
C ILE A 69 -14.79 -4.59 22.82
N ILE A 70 -15.09 -5.72 23.46
CA ILE A 70 -14.19 -6.88 23.51
C ILE A 70 -13.90 -7.39 22.08
N ASN A 71 -14.91 -7.48 21.21
CA ASN A 71 -14.71 -7.92 19.83
C ASN A 71 -13.78 -6.98 19.04
N ILE A 72 -13.92 -5.66 19.20
CA ILE A 72 -13.02 -4.68 18.58
C ILE A 72 -11.58 -4.87 19.11
N ILE A 73 -11.41 -5.08 20.41
CA ILE A 73 -10.10 -5.32 21.02
C ILE A 73 -9.51 -6.63 20.48
N SER A 74 -10.29 -7.71 20.42
CA SER A 74 -9.91 -9.00 19.86
C SER A 74 -9.46 -8.90 18.40
N PHE A 75 -10.19 -8.14 17.59
CA PHE A 75 -9.81 -7.84 16.20
C PHE A 75 -8.43 -7.16 16.15
N ILE A 76 -8.21 -6.11 16.95
CA ILE A 76 -6.94 -5.37 16.97
C ILE A 76 -5.79 -6.30 17.41
N ILE A 77 -5.99 -7.10 18.45
CA ILE A 77 -5.00 -8.06 18.95
C ILE A 77 -4.63 -9.07 17.85
N LEU A 78 -5.62 -9.70 17.21
CA LEU A 78 -5.39 -10.69 16.17
C LEU A 78 -4.72 -10.07 14.94
N PHE A 79 -5.16 -8.88 14.53
CA PHE A 79 -4.56 -8.16 13.41
C PHE A 79 -3.07 -7.91 13.65
N ILE A 80 -2.71 -7.39 14.83
CA ILE A 80 -1.32 -7.14 15.21
C ILE A 80 -0.53 -8.46 15.27
N LEU A 81 -1.09 -9.50 15.88
CA LEU A 81 -0.45 -10.80 16.03
C LEU A 81 -0.13 -11.42 14.66
N ILE A 82 -1.10 -11.47 13.75
CA ILE A 82 -0.94 -12.00 12.40
C ILE A 82 0.07 -11.16 11.62
N ALA A 83 -0.03 -9.83 11.66
CA ALA A 83 0.91 -8.95 10.97
C ALA A 83 2.36 -9.15 11.45
N ILE A 84 2.58 -9.31 12.75
CA ILE A 84 3.90 -9.59 13.33
C ILE A 84 4.40 -10.96 12.86
N LEU A 85 3.55 -11.99 12.91
CA LEU A 85 3.91 -13.35 12.49
C LEU A 85 4.41 -13.37 11.03
N PHE A 86 3.66 -12.75 10.12
CA PHE A 86 4.05 -12.63 8.72
C PHE A 86 5.33 -11.81 8.53
N SER A 87 5.55 -10.75 9.30
CA SER A 87 6.82 -10.01 9.25
C SER A 87 8.00 -10.87 9.67
N ILE A 88 7.84 -11.70 10.70
CA ILE A 88 8.89 -12.63 11.16
C ILE A 88 9.20 -13.64 10.05
N ILE A 89 8.18 -14.22 9.43
CA ILE A 89 8.34 -15.17 8.30
C ILE A 89 9.13 -14.51 7.16
N GLY A 90 8.72 -13.31 6.74
CA GLY A 90 9.41 -12.58 5.67
C GLY A 90 10.87 -12.23 5.98
N LYS A 91 11.17 -11.87 7.24
CA LYS A 91 12.54 -11.64 7.71
C LYS A 91 13.37 -12.92 7.68
N SER A 92 12.80 -14.05 8.09
CA SER A 92 13.47 -15.35 8.07
C SER A 92 13.78 -15.80 6.63
N LEU A 93 12.82 -15.70 5.72
CA LEU A 93 13.03 -15.97 4.30
C LEU A 93 14.11 -15.07 3.68
N THR A 94 14.08 -13.78 4.02
CA THR A 94 15.12 -12.82 3.59
C THR A 94 16.52 -13.24 4.06
N LYS A 95 16.65 -13.79 5.27
CA LYS A 95 17.93 -14.32 5.77
C LYS A 95 18.35 -15.56 4.99
N LEU A 96 17.45 -16.51 4.75
CA LEU A 96 17.73 -17.73 3.96
C LEU A 96 18.26 -17.39 2.56
N VAL A 97 17.64 -16.41 1.89
CA VAL A 97 18.04 -15.99 0.54
C VAL A 97 19.41 -15.30 0.53
N LYS A 98 19.77 -14.60 1.63
CA LYS A 98 21.12 -14.05 1.79
C LYS A 98 22.17 -15.16 1.91
N PHE A 99 21.87 -16.26 2.60
CA PHE A 99 22.78 -17.42 2.68
C PHE A 99 22.97 -18.11 1.33
N ALA A 100 21.96 -18.08 0.46
CA ALA A 100 22.04 -18.61 -0.91
C ALA A 100 22.77 -17.66 -1.90
N SER A 101 23.45 -16.61 -1.43
CA SER A 101 24.11 -15.58 -2.25
C SER A 101 23.17 -14.78 -3.18
N LEU A 102 21.86 -14.91 -3.01
CA LEU A 102 20.83 -14.21 -3.79
C LEU A 102 20.37 -12.89 -3.13
N GLY A 103 21.15 -12.40 -2.16
CA GLY A 103 20.81 -11.22 -1.36
C GLY A 103 20.58 -9.96 -2.19
N MET A 104 21.37 -9.72 -3.24
CA MET A 104 21.21 -8.54 -4.10
C MET A 104 19.93 -8.59 -4.92
N ILE A 105 19.61 -9.74 -5.51
CA ILE A 105 18.37 -9.94 -6.28
C ILE A 105 17.15 -9.72 -5.38
N ASN A 106 17.16 -10.29 -4.17
CA ASN A 106 16.10 -10.05 -3.18
C ASN A 106 15.94 -8.56 -2.83
N ARG A 107 17.03 -7.80 -2.72
CA ARG A 107 16.97 -6.36 -2.46
C ARG A 107 16.40 -5.59 -3.64
N ILE A 108 16.87 -5.83 -4.86
CA ILE A 108 16.36 -5.17 -6.07
C ILE A 108 14.85 -5.43 -6.23
N LEU A 109 14.43 -6.70 -6.13
CA LEU A 109 13.01 -7.07 -6.19
C LEU A 109 12.19 -6.41 -5.08
N GLY A 110 12.76 -6.26 -3.88
CA GLY A 110 12.12 -5.54 -2.79
C GLY A 110 11.92 -4.06 -3.09
N GLY A 111 12.92 -3.42 -3.71
CA GLY A 111 12.82 -2.04 -4.17
C GLY A 111 11.74 -1.86 -5.22
N VAL A 112 11.72 -2.73 -6.25
CA VAL A 112 10.69 -2.71 -7.30
C VAL A 112 9.30 -2.95 -6.72
N PHE A 113 9.11 -3.96 -5.88
CA PHE A 113 7.82 -4.25 -5.25
C PHE A 113 7.30 -3.07 -4.43
N SER A 114 8.18 -2.45 -3.63
CA SER A 114 7.81 -1.29 -2.83
C SER A 114 7.47 -0.09 -3.72
N LEU A 115 8.25 0.18 -4.77
CA LEU A 115 7.97 1.23 -5.73
C LEU A 115 6.59 1.03 -6.39
N SER A 116 6.27 -0.17 -6.87
CA SER A 116 4.96 -0.49 -7.44
C SER A 116 3.83 -0.26 -6.42
N LYS A 117 4.02 -0.71 -5.18
CA LYS A 117 3.07 -0.48 -4.08
C LYS A 117 2.80 1.01 -3.84
N TYR A 118 3.85 1.82 -3.71
CA TYR A 118 3.71 3.26 -3.50
C TYR A 118 3.11 3.97 -4.72
N LEU A 119 3.46 3.54 -5.93
CA LEU A 119 2.90 4.06 -7.17
C LEU A 119 1.38 3.83 -7.24
N VAL A 120 0.90 2.64 -6.87
CA VAL A 120 -0.55 2.37 -6.74
C VAL A 120 -1.20 3.28 -5.70
N ILE A 121 -0.61 3.41 -4.51
CA ILE A 121 -1.15 4.25 -3.43
C ILE A 121 -1.27 5.71 -3.87
N PHE A 122 -0.23 6.27 -4.50
CA PHE A 122 -0.27 7.65 -4.98
C PHE A 122 -1.21 7.83 -6.17
N SER A 123 -1.36 6.82 -7.03
CA SER A 123 -2.33 6.85 -8.14
C SER A 123 -3.76 6.98 -7.59
N PHE A 124 -4.10 6.15 -6.60
CA PHE A 124 -5.39 6.22 -5.93
C PHE A 124 -5.60 7.57 -5.23
N LEU A 125 -4.59 8.08 -4.51
CA LEU A 125 -4.67 9.39 -3.85
C LEU A 125 -4.95 10.52 -4.85
N VAL A 126 -4.25 10.52 -6.00
CA VAL A 126 -4.41 11.52 -7.06
C VAL A 126 -5.82 11.46 -7.67
N LEU A 127 -6.33 10.27 -7.95
CA LEU A 127 -7.70 10.09 -8.44
C LEU A 127 -8.74 10.66 -7.46
N VAL A 128 -8.61 10.34 -6.17
CA VAL A 128 -9.51 10.85 -5.13
C VAL A 128 -9.44 12.38 -5.05
N ILE A 129 -8.25 12.97 -5.06
CA ILE A 129 -8.09 14.44 -5.04
C ILE A 129 -8.72 15.08 -6.27
N ASN A 130 -8.51 14.51 -7.47
CA ASN A 130 -9.08 15.03 -8.70
C ASN A 130 -10.62 14.95 -8.70
N TYR A 131 -11.18 13.83 -8.22
CA TYR A 131 -12.61 13.66 -8.06
C TYR A 131 -13.21 14.70 -7.11
N LEU A 132 -12.59 14.91 -5.93
CA LEU A 132 -13.04 15.89 -4.95
C LEU A 132 -12.94 17.34 -5.46
N ASN A 133 -11.86 17.70 -6.18
CA ASN A 133 -11.72 19.02 -6.79
C ASN A 133 -12.86 19.33 -7.76
N ASN A 134 -13.24 18.35 -8.60
CA ASN A 134 -14.33 18.51 -9.55
C ASN A 134 -15.71 18.54 -8.85
N LEU A 135 -15.92 17.71 -7.83
CA LEU A 135 -17.19 17.64 -7.11
C LEU A 135 -17.46 18.89 -6.26
N LEU A 136 -16.43 19.43 -5.60
CA LEU A 136 -16.57 20.57 -4.68
C LEU A 136 -16.23 21.92 -5.33
N SER A 137 -15.79 21.93 -6.59
CA SER A 137 -15.27 23.12 -7.28
C SER A 137 -14.13 23.82 -6.52
N ILE A 138 -13.36 23.07 -5.72
CA ILE A 138 -12.23 23.56 -4.94
C ILE A 138 -10.96 23.38 -5.78
N ASN A 139 -10.16 24.45 -5.92
CA ASN A 139 -8.84 24.39 -6.55
C ASN A 139 -7.76 23.97 -5.53
N ILE A 140 -7.84 22.75 -4.96
CA ILE A 140 -6.83 22.25 -4.01
C ILE A 140 -5.46 22.15 -4.71
N ILE A 141 -5.47 21.73 -5.98
CA ILE A 141 -4.29 21.75 -6.86
C ILE A 141 -4.71 22.39 -8.18
N PRO A 142 -4.09 23.51 -8.62
CA PRO A 142 -4.40 24.13 -9.89
C PRO A 142 -4.29 23.14 -11.05
N LYS A 143 -5.32 23.07 -11.91
CA LYS A 143 -5.34 22.19 -13.09
C LYS A 143 -4.13 22.41 -14.02
N SER A 144 -3.57 23.62 -14.05
CA SER A 144 -2.35 23.94 -14.79
C SER A 144 -1.09 23.19 -14.29
N ILE A 145 -1.00 22.89 -13.00
CA ILE A 145 0.13 22.13 -12.43
C ILE A 145 -0.03 20.63 -12.70
N LEU A 146 -1.27 20.15 -12.80
CA LEU A 146 -1.60 18.75 -13.03
C LEU A 146 -1.45 18.36 -14.51
N ASN A 147 -1.95 19.19 -15.44
CA ASN A 147 -1.95 18.87 -16.87
C ASN A 147 -0.56 18.88 -17.51
N ASP A 148 0.37 19.68 -16.99
CA ASP A 148 1.75 19.76 -17.49
C ASP A 148 2.70 18.73 -16.81
N SER A 149 2.22 18.00 -15.80
CA SER A 149 3.03 17.06 -15.03
C SER A 149 3.06 15.67 -15.68
N VAL A 150 4.27 15.22 -16.04
CA VAL A 150 4.51 13.87 -16.58
C VAL A 150 4.10 12.80 -15.56
N ILE A 151 4.39 13.02 -14.27
CA ILE A 151 4.11 12.05 -13.21
C ILE A 151 2.63 11.98 -12.92
N PHE A 152 1.92 13.10 -12.95
CA PHE A 152 0.48 13.11 -12.82
C PHE A 152 -0.18 12.24 -13.90
N ASN A 153 0.25 12.38 -15.16
CA ASN A 153 -0.28 11.56 -16.25
C ASN A 153 -0.01 10.05 -16.05
N ILE A 154 1.17 9.69 -15.54
CA ILE A 154 1.50 8.29 -15.21
C ILE A 154 0.58 7.78 -14.08
N LEU A 155 0.40 8.56 -13.01
CA LEU A 155 -0.44 8.18 -11.87
C LEU A 155 -1.92 8.05 -12.24
N ILE A 156 -2.44 8.96 -13.07
CA ILE A 156 -3.80 8.86 -13.60
C ILE A 156 -3.94 7.59 -14.45
N SER A 157 -3.02 7.36 -15.39
CA SER A 157 -3.09 6.19 -16.29
C SER A 157 -3.08 4.86 -15.52
N VAL A 158 -2.24 4.77 -14.47
CA VAL A 158 -2.19 3.61 -13.59
C VAL A 158 -3.48 3.48 -12.81
N GLY A 159 -3.98 4.58 -12.24
CA GLY A 159 -5.24 4.61 -11.50
C GLY A 159 -6.43 4.18 -12.35
N ASP A 160 -6.58 4.72 -13.55
CA ASP A 160 -7.63 4.38 -14.50
C ASP A 160 -7.54 2.91 -14.93
N GLY A 161 -6.33 2.41 -15.18
CA GLY A 161 -6.10 1.00 -15.47
C GLY A 161 -6.55 0.09 -14.31
N ILE A 162 -6.30 0.50 -13.06
CA ILE A 162 -6.76 -0.24 -11.88
C ILE A 162 -8.30 -0.19 -11.78
N LEU A 163 -8.91 0.99 -11.95
CA LEU A 163 -10.37 1.14 -11.94
C LEU A 163 -11.03 0.28 -13.02
N PHE A 164 -10.47 0.29 -14.24
CA PHE A 164 -10.94 -0.55 -15.34
C PHE A 164 -10.90 -2.05 -15.01
N LEU A 165 -9.87 -2.51 -14.29
CA LEU A 165 -9.79 -3.89 -13.82
C LEU A 165 -10.86 -4.22 -12.76
N PHE A 166 -11.18 -3.26 -11.88
CA PHE A 166 -12.25 -3.43 -10.89
C PHE A 166 -13.63 -3.45 -11.55
N ASP A 167 -13.92 -2.51 -12.45
CA ASP A 167 -15.22 -2.40 -13.13
C ASP A 167 -15.50 -3.63 -14.00
N ASN A 168 -14.51 -4.12 -14.75
CA ASN A 168 -14.66 -5.33 -15.55
C ASN A 168 -14.57 -6.63 -14.73
N GLY A 169 -13.91 -6.62 -13.57
CA GLY A 169 -13.90 -7.75 -12.64
C GLY A 169 -15.26 -7.96 -11.95
N MET A 170 -16.04 -6.89 -11.77
CA MET A 170 -17.41 -6.92 -11.22
C MET A 170 -18.47 -7.29 -12.27
N MET A 171 -18.14 -7.37 -13.56
CA MET A 171 -19.04 -7.83 -14.64
C MET A 171 -19.12 -9.36 -14.75
N PHE A 172 -18.39 -10.11 -13.93
CA PHE A 172 -18.39 -11.58 -13.89
C PHE A 172 -19.22 -12.20 -12.76
N TYR A 173 -20.12 -11.44 -12.13
CA TYR A 173 -21.11 -11.95 -11.18
C TYR A 173 -22.52 -11.45 -11.52
#